data_AF-A0AAQ1GD12-F1
#
_entry.id   AF-A0AAQ1GD12-F1
#
_cell.length_a   1.000
_cell.length_b   1.000
_cell.length_c   1.000
_cell.angle_alpha   90.00
_cell.angle_beta   90.00
_cell.angle_gamma   90.00
#
_symmetry.space_group_name_H-M   'P 1'
#
loop_
_entity.id
_entity.type
_entity.pdbx_description
1 polymer ?
#
loop_
_entity_poly.entity_id
_entity_poly.type
_entity_poly.pdbx_seq_one_letter_code
_entity_poly.pdbx_strand_id
1 'polypeptide(L)'
;MSASMNAKTSVGTRSGTSSSTRSGAGRRVMALERSLARRRRLDDTLRATLAAHRNALAERERAREAKAQEVAREAEVLRFYEHRIESMMTGAQAFAPDALTACRRYIDVVADKLRVLDAALAQAQERVRESEDAMTQTRREIEQNLGRIDLCGERITQIRRKQDEAASDAADEEAEEAALARRFRERGVAA
;
A
#
# COMPACT_ATOMS: atom_id res chain seq x y z
N MET A 1 41.86 10.24 -73.04
CA MET A 1 40.54 10.09 -73.68
C MET A 1 40.00 8.72 -73.26
N SER A 2 38.85 8.50 -72.63
CA SER A 2 37.76 9.32 -72.10
C SER A 2 36.98 8.37 -71.17
N ALA A 3 36.74 8.78 -69.92
CA ALA A 3 35.43 8.93 -69.30
C ALA A 3 34.50 7.69 -69.30
N SER A 4 34.15 7.19 -68.11
CA SER A 4 32.84 7.49 -67.51
C SER A 4 32.62 6.70 -66.22
N MET A 5 32.23 7.46 -65.20
CA MET A 5 31.61 7.04 -63.94
C MET A 5 30.44 6.08 -64.16
N ASN A 6 30.19 5.18 -63.21
CA ASN A 6 28.85 5.07 -62.65
C ASN A 6 28.85 4.47 -61.24
N ALA A 7 28.56 5.34 -60.28
CA ALA A 7 28.19 5.00 -58.92
C ALA A 7 26.77 4.41 -58.93
N LYS A 8 26.63 3.14 -58.55
CA LYS A 8 25.33 2.57 -58.17
C LYS A 8 25.13 2.80 -56.68
N THR A 9 24.54 3.94 -56.34
CA THR A 9 23.89 4.16 -55.05
C THR A 9 22.59 3.36 -55.04
N SER A 10 22.59 2.21 -54.37
CA SER A 10 21.35 1.50 -54.05
C SER A 10 20.57 2.31 -53.02
N VAL A 11 19.49 2.94 -53.44
CA VAL A 11 18.48 3.54 -52.56
C VAL A 11 17.80 2.40 -51.81
N GLY A 12 18.27 2.16 -50.59
CA GLY A 12 17.60 1.30 -49.61
C GLY A 12 16.28 1.94 -49.21
N THR A 13 15.19 1.27 -49.55
CA THR A 13 13.80 1.60 -49.20
C THR A 13 13.64 1.75 -47.69
N ARG A 14 13.10 2.91 -47.26
CA ARG A 14 12.82 3.31 -45.87
C ARG A 14 11.62 2.57 -45.24
N SER A 15 11.39 1.30 -45.55
CA SER A 15 10.24 0.53 -45.03
C SER A 15 10.49 -0.15 -43.67
N GLY A 16 11.73 -0.13 -43.16
CA GLY A 16 12.10 -0.86 -41.93
C GLY A 16 11.76 -0.16 -40.60
N THR A 17 11.54 1.17 -40.62
CA THR A 17 11.44 1.96 -39.39
C THR A 17 10.08 1.80 -38.70
N SER A 18 8.99 1.67 -39.46
CA SER A 18 7.60 1.59 -38.96
C SER A 18 7.23 0.21 -38.40
N SER A 19 7.87 -0.88 -38.85
CA SER A 19 7.70 -2.24 -38.32
C SER A 19 8.45 -2.43 -36.99
N SER A 20 9.67 -1.89 -36.89
CA SER A 20 10.52 -1.99 -35.69
C SER A 20 9.93 -1.22 -34.49
N THR A 21 9.36 -0.03 -34.73
CA THR A 21 8.71 0.78 -33.70
C THR A 21 7.40 0.16 -33.20
N ARG A 22 6.60 -0.46 -34.09
CA ARG A 22 5.38 -1.21 -33.73
C ARG A 22 5.70 -2.41 -32.84
N SER A 23 6.75 -3.16 -33.18
CA SER A 23 7.26 -4.29 -32.38
C SER A 23 7.78 -3.84 -31.00
N GLY A 24 8.46 -2.69 -30.93
CA GLY A 24 8.94 -2.10 -29.67
C GLY A 24 7.83 -1.60 -28.76
N ALA A 25 6.82 -0.93 -29.30
CA ALA A 25 5.65 -0.44 -28.55
C ALA A 25 4.80 -1.60 -28.00
N GLY A 26 4.57 -2.66 -28.80
CA GLY A 26 3.87 -3.86 -28.34
C GLY A 26 4.57 -4.56 -27.17
N ARG A 27 5.90 -4.72 -27.23
CA ARG A 27 6.68 -5.26 -26.09
C ARG A 27 6.56 -4.41 -24.83
N ARG A 28 6.53 -3.08 -24.97
CA ARG A 28 6.37 -2.14 -23.84
C ARG A 28 4.97 -2.25 -23.22
N VAL A 29 3.91 -2.34 -24.02
CA VAL A 29 2.54 -2.55 -23.52
C VAL A 29 2.46 -3.87 -22.75
N MET A 30 2.95 -4.98 -23.31
CA MET A 30 2.94 -6.27 -22.61
C MET A 30 3.75 -6.25 -21.29
N ALA A 31 4.85 -5.50 -21.23
CA ALA A 31 5.60 -5.32 -19.99
C ALA A 31 4.78 -4.54 -18.94
N LEU A 32 4.09 -3.47 -19.35
CA LEU A 32 3.22 -2.69 -18.46
C LEU A 32 2.00 -3.49 -17.99
N GLU A 33 1.38 -4.30 -18.86
CA GLU A 33 0.27 -5.16 -18.48
C GLU A 33 0.68 -6.23 -17.46
N ARG A 34 1.86 -6.84 -17.64
CA ARG A 34 2.43 -7.76 -16.63
C ARG A 34 2.70 -7.06 -15.30
N SER A 35 3.26 -5.84 -15.34
CA SER A 35 3.44 -5.01 -14.15
C SER A 35 2.10 -4.74 -13.45
N LEU A 36 1.06 -4.38 -14.21
CA LEU A 36 -0.28 -4.09 -13.70
C LEU A 36 -0.91 -5.34 -13.07
N ALA A 37 -0.80 -6.51 -13.70
CA ALA A 37 -1.25 -7.78 -13.13
C ALA A 37 -0.54 -8.10 -11.80
N ARG A 38 0.78 -7.88 -11.72
CA ARG A 38 1.55 -8.05 -10.48
C ARG A 38 1.09 -7.10 -9.37
N ARG A 39 0.82 -5.83 -9.72
CA ARG A 39 0.35 -4.81 -8.77
C ARG A 39 -1.05 -5.08 -8.24
N ARG A 40 -1.95 -5.61 -9.08
CA ARG A 40 -3.29 -6.04 -8.63
C ARG A 40 -3.20 -7.16 -7.60
N ARG A 41 -2.37 -8.19 -7.86
CA ARG A 41 -2.12 -9.25 -6.88
C ARG A 41 -1.51 -8.73 -5.57
N LEU A 42 -0.62 -7.73 -5.67
CA LEU A 42 -0.09 -7.05 -4.50
C LEU A 42 -1.19 -6.30 -3.74
N ASP A 43 -2.11 -5.61 -4.44
CA ASP A 43 -3.25 -4.93 -3.82
C ASP A 43 -4.12 -5.91 -3.03
N ASP A 44 -4.44 -7.06 -3.62
CA ASP A 44 -5.20 -8.13 -2.96
C ASP A 44 -4.48 -8.61 -1.68
N THR A 45 -3.16 -8.78 -1.77
CA THR A 45 -2.31 -9.18 -0.63
C THR A 45 -2.29 -8.12 0.47
N LEU A 46 -2.14 -6.84 0.11
CA LEU A 46 -2.14 -5.73 1.05
C LEU A 46 -3.51 -5.59 1.74
N ARG A 47 -4.61 -5.78 1.01
CA ARG A 47 -5.97 -5.77 1.57
C ARG A 47 -6.19 -6.92 2.54
N ALA A 48 -5.74 -8.12 2.20
CA ALA A 48 -5.78 -9.27 3.11
C ALA A 48 -4.94 -9.02 4.37
N THR A 49 -3.75 -8.45 4.21
CA THR A 49 -2.86 -8.07 5.31
C THR A 49 -3.52 -7.02 6.21
N LEU A 50 -4.14 -5.99 5.64
CA LEU A 50 -4.87 -4.97 6.40
C LEU A 50 -6.07 -5.57 7.17
N ALA A 51 -6.78 -6.54 6.59
CA ALA A 51 -7.83 -7.26 7.29
C ALA A 51 -7.27 -8.08 8.47
N ALA A 52 -6.14 -8.78 8.27
CA ALA A 52 -5.46 -9.49 9.35
C ALA A 52 -5.01 -8.55 10.48
N HIS A 53 -4.48 -7.36 10.15
CA HIS A 53 -4.13 -6.36 11.15
C HIS A 53 -5.33 -5.85 11.94
N ARG A 54 -6.49 -5.64 11.30
CA ARG A 54 -7.73 -5.24 12.01
C ARG A 54 -8.16 -6.29 13.03
N ASN A 55 -8.12 -7.56 12.64
CA ASN A 55 -8.47 -8.66 13.55
C ASN A 55 -7.47 -8.73 14.72
N ALA A 56 -6.17 -8.63 14.43
CA ALA A 56 -5.14 -8.62 15.46
C ALA A 56 -5.26 -7.42 16.42
N LEU A 57 -5.61 -6.23 15.90
CA LEU A 57 -5.88 -5.05 16.73
C LEU A 57 -7.04 -5.31 17.68
N ALA A 58 -8.16 -5.84 17.19
CA ALA A 58 -9.32 -6.13 18.02
C ALA A 58 -9.00 -7.11 19.18
N GLU A 59 -8.21 -8.16 18.91
CA GLU A 59 -7.78 -9.08 19.99
C GLU A 59 -6.84 -8.40 20.99
N ARG A 60 -5.92 -7.55 20.51
CA ARG A 60 -4.99 -6.80 21.38
C ARG A 60 -5.72 -5.77 22.23
N GLU A 61 -6.73 -5.09 21.70
CA GLU A 61 -7.58 -4.16 22.44
C GLU A 61 -8.35 -4.87 23.55
N ARG A 62 -8.91 -6.06 23.27
CA ARG A 62 -9.55 -6.89 24.31
C ARG A 62 -8.57 -7.29 25.40
N ALA A 63 -7.35 -7.70 25.02
CA ALA A 63 -6.32 -8.07 25.99
C ALA A 63 -5.88 -6.88 26.85
N ARG A 64 -5.71 -5.69 26.24
CA ARG A 64 -5.43 -4.43 26.95
C ARG A 64 -6.55 -4.09 27.93
N GLU A 65 -7.80 -4.19 27.49
CA GLU A 65 -8.97 -3.89 28.31
C GLU A 65 -9.08 -4.85 29.51
N ALA A 66 -8.92 -6.16 29.29
CA ALA A 66 -8.90 -7.14 30.36
C ALA A 66 -7.79 -6.85 31.39
N LYS A 67 -6.62 -6.42 30.93
CA LYS A 67 -5.51 -6.03 31.81
C LYS A 67 -5.81 -4.73 32.58
N ALA A 68 -6.45 -3.76 31.94
CA ALA A 68 -6.87 -2.52 32.59
C ALA A 68 -7.89 -2.78 33.71
N GLN A 69 -8.83 -3.70 33.49
CA GLN A 69 -9.80 -4.14 34.50
C GLN A 69 -9.13 -4.87 35.67
N GLU A 70 -8.07 -5.65 35.40
CA GLU A 70 -7.27 -6.28 36.46
C GLU A 70 -6.57 -5.24 37.33
N VAL A 71 -5.90 -4.27 36.71
CA VAL A 71 -5.28 -3.12 37.42
C VAL A 71 -6.31 -2.37 38.26
N ALA A 72 -7.46 -2.04 37.68
CA ALA A 72 -8.51 -1.29 38.36
C ALA A 72 -9.00 -2.02 39.63
N ARG A 73 -9.24 -3.33 39.55
CA ARG A 73 -9.65 -4.16 40.69
C ARG A 73 -8.62 -4.17 41.81
N GLU A 74 -7.34 -4.37 41.49
CA GLU A 74 -6.29 -4.38 42.51
C GLU A 74 -6.08 -2.99 43.13
N ALA A 75 -6.25 -1.92 42.34
CA ALA A 75 -6.19 -0.55 42.83
C ALA A 75 -7.35 -0.22 43.78
N GLU A 76 -8.54 -0.79 43.55
CA GLU A 76 -9.67 -0.70 44.50
C GLU A 76 -9.37 -1.40 45.83
N VAL A 77 -8.75 -2.59 45.78
CA VAL A 77 -8.32 -3.31 46.98
C VAL A 77 -7.30 -2.47 47.77
N LEU A 78 -6.33 -1.86 47.09
CA LEU A 78 -5.36 -0.97 47.74
C LEU A 78 -6.06 0.20 48.44
N ARG A 79 -6.93 0.93 47.73
CA ARG A 79 -7.70 2.05 48.30
C ARG A 79 -8.55 1.65 49.50
N PHE A 80 -9.14 0.45 49.47
CA PHE A 80 -9.90 -0.07 50.60
C PHE A 80 -9.04 -0.20 51.86
N TYR A 81 -7.83 -0.76 51.74
CA TYR A 81 -6.94 -0.91 52.88
C TYR A 81 -6.35 0.43 53.35
N GLU A 82 -6.02 1.33 52.44
CA GLU A 82 -5.57 2.69 52.76
C GLU A 82 -6.65 3.44 53.57
N HIS A 83 -7.91 3.40 53.11
CA HIS A 83 -9.03 4.01 53.80
C HIS A 83 -9.31 3.38 55.17
N ARG A 84 -9.13 2.07 55.30
CA ARG A 84 -9.25 1.38 56.59
C ARG A 84 -8.17 1.82 57.58
N ILE A 85 -6.93 2.01 57.12
CA ILE A 85 -5.86 2.56 57.96
C ILE A 85 -6.19 3.99 58.37
N GLU A 86 -6.59 4.84 57.43
CA GLU A 86 -6.99 6.22 57.71
C GLU A 86 -8.12 6.29 58.75
N SER A 87 -9.12 5.42 58.63
CA SER A 87 -10.23 5.35 59.59
C SER A 87 -9.77 4.99 61.00
N MET A 88 -8.81 4.07 61.15
CA MET A 88 -8.21 3.74 62.45
C MET A 88 -7.36 4.89 63.02
N MET A 89 -6.74 5.71 62.16
CA MET A 89 -5.87 6.81 62.57
C MET A 89 -6.63 8.11 62.90
N THR A 90 -7.80 8.30 62.32
CA THR A 90 -8.67 9.48 62.54
C THR A 90 -9.72 9.26 63.64
N GLY A 91 -9.81 8.04 64.17
CA GLY A 91 -10.80 7.65 65.18
C GLY A 91 -12.19 7.33 64.61
N ALA A 92 -12.36 7.32 63.28
CA ALA A 92 -13.59 6.88 62.62
C ALA A 92 -13.85 5.36 62.80
N GLN A 93 -12.80 4.59 63.06
CA GLN A 93 -12.84 3.19 63.47
C GLN A 93 -12.00 2.97 64.73
N ALA A 94 -12.39 2.01 65.58
CA ALA A 94 -11.58 1.61 66.73
C ALA A 94 -10.19 1.12 66.30
N PHE A 95 -9.16 1.61 66.98
CA PHE A 95 -7.78 1.24 66.70
C PHE A 95 -7.49 -0.20 67.16
N ALA A 96 -6.97 -1.02 66.25
CA ALA A 96 -6.56 -2.40 66.53
C ALA A 96 -5.16 -2.66 65.93
N PRO A 97 -4.12 -2.86 66.77
CA PRO A 97 -2.74 -3.05 66.31
C PRO A 97 -2.55 -4.18 65.30
N ASP A 98 -3.22 -5.31 65.52
CA ASP A 98 -3.14 -6.47 64.63
C ASP A 98 -3.80 -6.18 63.28
N ALA A 99 -4.93 -5.47 63.28
CA ALA A 99 -5.61 -5.06 62.05
C ALA A 99 -4.77 -4.07 61.24
N LEU A 100 -4.12 -3.10 61.91
CA LEU A 100 -3.19 -2.17 61.27
C LEU A 100 -2.02 -2.91 60.62
N THR A 101 -1.41 -3.86 61.34
CA THR A 101 -0.30 -4.67 60.82
C THR A 101 -0.73 -5.52 59.62
N ALA A 102 -1.91 -6.12 59.68
CA ALA A 102 -2.48 -6.88 58.57
C ALA A 102 -2.75 -5.99 57.34
N CYS A 103 -3.29 -4.79 57.53
CA CYS A 103 -3.52 -3.84 56.43
C CYS A 103 -2.20 -3.45 55.75
N ARG A 104 -1.16 -3.11 56.53
CA ARG A 104 0.16 -2.75 55.99
C ARG A 104 0.78 -3.87 55.16
N ARG A 105 0.76 -5.10 55.67
CA ARG A 105 1.28 -6.27 54.93
C ARG A 105 0.52 -6.50 53.62
N TYR A 106 -0.81 -6.36 53.64
CA TYR A 106 -1.61 -6.52 52.42
C TYR A 106 -1.35 -5.40 51.41
N ILE A 107 -1.20 -4.16 51.86
CA ILE A 107 -0.83 -3.02 51.01
C ILE A 107 0.49 -3.30 50.29
N ASP A 108 1.53 -3.75 50.99
CA ASP A 108 2.83 -4.04 50.37
C ASP A 108 2.70 -5.09 49.26
N VAL A 109 1.98 -6.19 49.52
CA VAL A 109 1.75 -7.28 48.55
C VAL A 109 0.95 -6.80 47.33
N VAL A 110 -0.13 -6.04 47.55
CA VAL A 110 -0.97 -5.52 46.47
C VAL A 110 -0.22 -4.46 45.66
N ALA A 111 0.61 -3.63 46.29
CA ALA A 111 1.44 -2.64 45.62
C ALA A 111 2.50 -3.29 44.71
N ASP A 112 3.15 -4.38 45.17
CA ASP A 112 4.06 -5.17 44.33
C ASP A 112 3.33 -5.76 43.11
N LYS A 113 2.13 -6.32 43.33
CA LYS A 113 1.29 -6.89 42.26
C LYS A 113 0.85 -5.83 41.26
N LEU A 114 0.42 -4.66 41.74
CA LEU A 114 0.04 -3.52 40.89
C LEU A 114 1.19 -3.07 40.01
N ARG A 115 2.42 -2.97 40.53
CA ARG A 115 3.59 -2.62 39.72
C ARG A 115 3.80 -3.59 38.55
N VAL A 116 3.62 -4.89 38.78
CA VAL A 116 3.71 -5.91 37.72
C VAL A 116 2.57 -5.77 36.70
N LEU A 117 1.35 -5.54 37.19
CA LEU A 117 0.17 -5.39 36.32
C LEU A 117 0.23 -4.11 35.48
N ASP A 118 0.70 -3.00 36.03
CA ASP A 118 0.89 -1.74 35.32
C ASP A 118 1.94 -1.89 34.21
N ALA A 119 3.06 -2.57 34.49
CA ALA A 119 4.04 -2.89 33.46
C ALA A 119 3.44 -3.77 32.34
N ALA A 120 2.62 -4.76 32.70
CA ALA A 120 1.94 -5.59 31.72
C ALA A 120 0.87 -4.81 30.91
N LEU A 121 0.17 -3.87 31.54
CA LEU A 121 -0.78 -2.98 30.87
C LEU A 121 -0.06 -2.06 29.89
N ALA A 122 1.06 -1.46 30.29
CA ALA A 122 1.89 -0.63 29.43
C ALA A 122 2.37 -1.41 28.19
N GLN A 123 2.82 -2.66 28.37
CA GLN A 123 3.17 -3.53 27.25
C GLN A 123 1.98 -3.84 26.34
N ALA A 124 0.79 -4.07 26.90
CA ALA A 124 -0.42 -4.31 26.10
C ALA A 124 -0.83 -3.06 25.31
N GLN A 125 -0.70 -1.87 25.90
CA GLN A 125 -0.93 -0.59 25.22
C GLN A 125 0.05 -0.37 24.07
N GLU A 126 1.32 -0.70 24.27
CA GLU A 126 2.33 -0.55 23.22
C GLU A 126 2.04 -1.48 22.03
N ARG A 127 1.67 -2.74 22.29
CA ARG A 127 1.26 -3.68 21.22
C ARG A 127 0.05 -3.20 20.43
N VAL A 128 -0.88 -2.47 21.07
CA VAL A 128 -2.01 -1.84 20.37
C VAL A 128 -1.50 -0.76 19.43
N ARG A 129 -0.64 0.15 19.91
CA ARG A 129 -0.03 1.21 19.08
C ARG A 129 0.76 0.65 17.90
N GLU A 130 1.61 -0.35 18.13
CA GLU A 130 2.35 -1.05 17.07
C GLU A 130 1.41 -1.60 15.98
N SER A 131 0.24 -2.11 16.38
CA SER A 131 -0.76 -2.63 15.45
C SER A 131 -1.47 -1.52 14.66
N GLU A 132 -1.76 -0.38 15.30
CA GLU A 132 -2.33 0.81 14.65
C GLU A 132 -1.35 1.43 13.64
N ASP A 133 -0.07 1.48 13.99
CA ASP A 133 1.02 1.94 13.12
C ASP A 133 1.18 1.02 11.91
N ALA A 134 1.19 -0.31 12.12
CA ALA A 134 1.23 -1.28 11.03
C ALA A 134 0.04 -1.15 10.07
N MET A 135 -1.17 -0.89 10.60
CA MET A 135 -2.35 -0.61 9.78
C MET A 135 -2.20 0.66 8.97
N THR A 136 -1.71 1.73 9.58
CA THR A 136 -1.47 3.01 8.91
C THR A 136 -0.44 2.87 7.79
N GLN A 137 0.64 2.14 8.05
CA GLN A 137 1.66 1.84 7.06
C GLN A 137 1.09 1.02 5.88
N THR A 138 0.33 -0.03 6.17
CA THR A 138 -0.32 -0.86 5.11
C THR A 138 -1.30 -0.03 4.27
N ARG A 139 -2.05 0.89 4.87
CA ARG A 139 -2.96 1.79 4.12
C ARG A 139 -2.19 2.69 3.16
N ARG A 140 -1.08 3.28 3.62
CA ARG A 140 -0.19 4.09 2.76
C ARG A 140 0.37 3.28 1.60
N GLU A 141 0.74 2.01 1.84
CA GLU A 141 1.22 1.12 0.79
C GLU A 141 0.14 0.80 -0.25
N ILE A 142 -1.10 0.62 0.16
CA ILE A 142 -2.26 0.47 -0.74
C ILE A 142 -2.41 1.72 -1.60
N GLU A 143 -2.46 2.91 -0.99
CA GLU A 143 -2.61 4.18 -1.71
C GLU A 143 -1.49 4.38 -2.75
N GLN A 144 -0.25 4.12 -2.37
CA GLN A 144 0.89 4.19 -3.28
C GLN A 144 0.81 3.15 -4.40
N ASN A 145 0.34 1.94 -4.12
CA ASN A 145 0.19 0.90 -5.13
C ASN A 145 -0.93 1.24 -6.13
N LEU A 146 -2.05 1.80 -5.67
CA LEU A 146 -3.13 2.30 -6.51
C LEU A 146 -2.64 3.39 -7.45
N GLY A 147 -1.92 4.40 -6.95
CA GLY A 147 -1.33 5.43 -7.81
C GLY A 147 -0.39 4.85 -8.87
N ARG A 148 0.37 3.80 -8.55
CA ARG A 148 1.23 3.11 -9.53
C ARG A 148 0.44 2.27 -10.54
N ILE A 149 -0.70 1.71 -10.16
CA ILE A 149 -1.63 1.02 -11.08
C ILE A 149 -2.19 2.02 -12.08
N ASP A 150 -2.67 3.16 -11.61
CA ASP A 150 -3.26 4.20 -12.44
C ASP A 150 -2.25 4.72 -13.46
N LEU A 151 -1.03 5.07 -13.03
CA LEU A 151 0.06 5.49 -13.93
C LEU A 151 0.40 4.44 -15.00
N CYS A 152 0.40 3.15 -14.64
CA CYS A 152 0.62 2.09 -15.62
C CYS A 152 -0.53 2.00 -16.63
N GLY A 153 -1.78 2.11 -16.15
CA GLY A 153 -2.98 2.11 -16.98
C GLY A 153 -3.01 3.27 -17.98
N GLU A 154 -2.79 4.48 -17.50
CA GLU A 154 -2.68 5.69 -18.32
C GLU A 154 -1.59 5.54 -19.39
N ARG A 155 -0.43 4.99 -19.01
CA ARG A 155 0.69 4.82 -19.94
C ARG A 155 0.38 3.80 -21.04
N ILE A 156 -0.34 2.72 -20.72
CA ILE A 156 -0.81 1.75 -21.72
C ILE A 156 -1.75 2.45 -22.71
N THR A 157 -2.75 3.19 -22.21
CA THR A 157 -3.71 3.91 -23.03
C THR A 157 -3.03 4.92 -23.95
N GLN A 158 -2.06 5.69 -23.44
CA GLN A 158 -1.28 6.63 -24.25
C GLN A 158 -0.48 5.94 -25.36
N ILE A 159 0.15 4.79 -25.09
CA ILE A 159 0.91 4.07 -26.10
C ILE A 159 -0.02 3.55 -27.20
N ARG A 160 -1.15 2.94 -26.82
CA ARG A 160 -2.15 2.43 -27.76
C ARG A 160 -2.70 3.54 -28.66
N ARG A 161 -3.12 4.66 -28.07
CA ARG A 161 -3.59 5.82 -28.81
C ARG A 161 -2.58 6.31 -29.85
N LYS A 162 -1.29 6.40 -29.48
CA LYS A 162 -0.24 6.79 -30.43
C LYS A 162 -0.01 5.76 -31.55
N GLN A 163 -0.23 4.47 -31.27
CA GLN A 163 -0.17 3.44 -32.30
C GLN A 163 -1.35 3.53 -33.26
N ASP A 164 -2.55 3.85 -32.74
CA ASP A 164 -3.76 4.02 -33.54
C ASP A 164 -3.67 5.27 -34.42
N GLU A 165 -3.22 6.41 -33.85
CA GLU A 165 -2.93 7.65 -34.60
C GLU A 165 -1.94 7.38 -35.73
N ALA A 166 -0.79 6.75 -35.44
CA ALA A 166 0.21 6.42 -36.46
C ALA A 166 -0.26 5.40 -37.51
N ALA A 167 -1.23 4.55 -37.17
CA ALA A 167 -1.83 3.62 -38.12
C ALA A 167 -2.83 4.33 -39.05
N SER A 168 -3.60 5.29 -38.52
CA SER A 168 -4.48 6.15 -39.29
C SER A 168 -3.70 7.01 -40.28
N ASP A 169 -2.66 7.70 -39.81
CA ASP A 169 -1.82 8.57 -40.64
C ASP A 169 -1.21 7.78 -41.82
N ALA A 170 -0.72 6.56 -41.55
CA ALA A 170 -0.16 5.70 -42.60
C ALA A 170 -1.20 5.23 -43.63
N ALA A 171 -2.46 5.01 -43.21
CA ALA A 171 -3.54 4.62 -44.11
C ALA A 171 -3.98 5.79 -44.99
N ASP A 172 -3.98 7.01 -44.45
CA ASP A 172 -4.29 8.23 -45.21
C ASP A 172 -3.21 8.51 -46.27
N GLU A 173 -1.92 8.39 -45.89
CA GLU A 173 -0.80 8.49 -46.83
C GLU A 173 -0.92 7.45 -47.98
N GLU A 174 -1.20 6.19 -47.65
CA GLU A 174 -1.39 5.13 -48.67
C GLU A 174 -2.59 5.41 -49.59
N ALA A 175 -3.69 5.94 -49.04
CA ALA A 175 -4.87 6.31 -49.80
C ALA A 175 -4.59 7.48 -50.78
N GLU A 176 -3.84 8.49 -50.35
CA GLU A 176 -3.40 9.61 -51.18
C GLU A 176 -2.47 9.15 -52.31
N GLU A 177 -1.47 8.32 -52.01
CA GLU A 177 -0.57 7.74 -53.01
C GLU A 177 -1.34 6.90 -54.03
N ALA A 178 -2.28 6.06 -53.59
CA ALA A 178 -3.12 5.26 -54.47
C ALA A 178 -4.02 6.13 -55.35
N ALA A 179 -4.56 7.24 -54.83
CA ALA A 179 -5.35 8.20 -55.59
C ALA A 179 -4.51 8.93 -56.65
N LEU A 180 -3.28 9.35 -56.30
CA LEU A 180 -2.33 9.94 -57.25
C LEU A 180 -1.95 8.94 -58.34
N ALA A 181 -1.63 7.70 -57.99
CA ALA A 181 -1.27 6.66 -58.95
C ALA A 181 -2.41 6.35 -59.93
N ARG A 182 -3.67 6.36 -59.48
CA ARG A 182 -4.85 6.25 -60.36
C ARG A 182 -4.92 7.41 -61.34
N ARG A 183 -4.81 8.65 -60.87
CA ARG A 183 -4.83 9.85 -61.74
C ARG A 183 -3.72 9.87 -62.78
N PHE A 184 -2.52 9.40 -62.44
CA PHE A 184 -1.42 9.31 -63.40
C PHE A 184 -1.66 8.25 -64.48
N ARG A 185 -2.26 7.11 -64.13
CA ARG A 185 -2.67 6.09 -65.12
C ARG A 185 -3.74 6.61 -66.05
N GLU A 186 -4.75 7.30 -65.53
CA GLU A 186 -5.83 7.89 -66.33
C GLU A 186 -5.32 8.97 -67.29
N ARG A 187 -4.33 9.78 -66.87
CA ARG A 187 -3.68 10.76 -67.76
C ARG A 187 -2.72 10.13 -68.78
N GLY A 188 -2.04 9.04 -68.44
CA GLY A 188 -1.13 8.34 -69.35
C GLY A 188 -1.82 7.50 -70.41
N VAL A 189 -3.10 7.15 -70.22
CA VAL A 189 -3.93 6.44 -71.21
C VAL A 189 -4.65 7.41 -72.16
N ALA A 190 -4.69 8.70 -71.84
CA ALA A 190 -5.34 9.75 -72.64
C ALA A 190 -4.38 10.53 -73.57
N ALA A 191 -3.13 10.07 -73.72
CA ALA A 191 -2.12 10.58 -74.64
C ALA A 191 -1.72 9.50 -75.65
#